data_AF-B9DT32-F1
#
_entry.id   AF-B9DT32-F1
#
_cell.length_a   1.000
_cell.length_b   1.000
_cell.length_c   1.000
_cell.angle_alpha   90.00
_cell.angle_beta   90.00
_cell.angle_gamma   90.00
#
_symmetry.space_group_name_H-M   'P 1'
#
loop_
_entity.id
_entity.type
_entity.pdbx_description
1 polymer ?
#
loop_
_entity_poly.entity_id
_entity_poly.type
_entity_poly.pdbx_seq_one_letter_code
_entity_poly.pdbx_strand_id
1 'polypeptide(L)' 'MKHLKDRFNIVDTDFGTQIIIDNETGVEYYKNGYQIIPLLEANGKPKLNKDWLANQS' A
#
# COMPACT_ATOMS: atom_id res chain seq x y z
N MET A 1 15.75 -2.01 17.29
CA MET A 1 15.25 -1.34 16.07
C MET A 1 14.86 -2.40 15.03
N LYS A 2 13.69 -3.05 15.17
CA LYS A 2 13.34 -4.21 14.33
C LYS A 2 12.04 -4.08 13.52
N HIS A 3 11.34 -2.94 13.48
CA HIS A 3 9.94 -2.94 13.00
C HIS A 3 9.56 -1.94 11.90
N LEU A 4 10.48 -1.13 11.36
CA LEU A 4 10.13 -0.26 10.22
C LEU A 4 10.21 -0.98 8.87
N LYS A 5 11.11 -1.96 8.72
CA LYS A 5 11.27 -2.72 7.48
C LYS A 5 10.13 -3.69 7.18
N ASP A 6 9.38 -4.12 8.20
CA ASP A 6 8.28 -5.09 8.06
C ASP A 6 6.91 -4.43 7.90
N ARG A 7 6.82 -3.11 8.12
CA ARG A 7 5.53 -2.40 8.10
C ARG A 7 5.00 -2.18 6.68
N PHE A 8 5.88 -1.95 5.71
CA PHE A 8 5.46 -1.61 4.36
C PHE A 8 5.97 -2.62 3.34
N ASN A 9 5.05 -3.19 2.57
CA ASN A 9 5.38 -3.97 1.39
C ASN A 9 5.38 -3.03 0.17
N ILE A 10 6.46 -3.04 -0.60
CA ILE A 10 6.61 -2.21 -1.79
C ILE A 10 6.57 -3.13 -3.01
N VAL A 11 5.67 -2.82 -3.94
CA VAL A 11 5.57 -3.48 -5.25
C VAL A 11 5.98 -2.46 -6.29
N ASP A 12 7.11 -2.68 -6.94
CA ASP A 12 7.55 -1.85 -8.05
C ASP A 12 6.63 -2.06 -9.26
N THR A 13 6.22 -0.96 -9.88
CA THR A 13 5.44 -0.94 -11.12
C THR A 13 6.23 -0.27 -12.23
N ASP A 14 5.70 -0.28 -13.45
CA ASP A 14 6.41 0.27 -14.60
C ASP A 14 6.72 1.78 -14.46
N PHE A 15 7.77 2.23 -15.15
CA PHE A 15 8.15 3.64 -15.24
C PHE A 15 8.48 4.33 -13.90
N GLY A 16 9.08 3.59 -12.95
CA GLY A 16 9.56 4.16 -11.68
C GLY A 16 8.45 4.53 -10.69
N THR A 17 7.29 3.91 -10.86
CA THR A 17 6.14 4.03 -9.96
C THR A 17 6.11 2.83 -9.00
N GLN A 18 5.45 2.98 -7.85
CA GLN A 18 5.39 1.92 -6.84
C GLN A 18 4.00 1.89 -6.20
N ILE A 19 3.55 0.69 -5.84
CA ILE A 19 2.45 0.48 -4.89
C ILE A 19 3.06 0.17 -3.52
N ILE A 20 2.61 0.88 -2.50
CA ILE A 20 3.02 0.65 -1.12
C ILE A 20 1.81 0.13 -0.35
N ILE A 21 1.97 -0.98 0.35
CA ILE A 21 0.94 -1.59 1.19
C ILE A 21 1.38 -1.43 2.64
N ASP A 22 0.58 -0.76 3.47
CA ASP A 22 0.80 -0.71 4.92
C ASP A 22 0.28 -2.02 5.55
N ASN A 23 1.17 -2.90 5.99
CA ASN A 23 0.82 -4.18 6.59
C ASN A 23 0.09 -4.04 7.94
N GLU A 24 0.14 -2.86 8.57
CA GLU A 24 -0.65 -2.59 9.79
C GLU A 24 -2.13 -2.37 9.47
N THR A 25 -2.44 -1.71 8.36
CA THR A 25 -3.81 -1.22 8.05
C THR A 25 -4.41 -1.84 6.79
N GLY A 26 -3.59 -2.49 5.96
CA GLY A 26 -3.95 -3.00 4.65
C GLY A 26 -4.06 -1.93 3.55
N VAL A 27 -3.86 -0.64 3.87
CA VAL A 27 -4.10 0.46 2.92
C VAL A 27 -3.05 0.45 1.81
N GLU A 28 -3.50 0.61 0.57
CA GLU A 28 -2.65 0.78 -0.60
C GLU A 28 -2.41 2.25 -0.92
N TYR A 29 -1.17 2.58 -1.22
CA TYR A 29 -0.73 3.90 -1.66
C TYR A 29 -0.06 3.79 -3.02
N TYR A 30 -0.31 4.75 -3.89
CA TYR A 30 0.45 4.95 -5.11
C TYR A 30 1.56 5.96 -4.84
N LYS A 31 2.80 5.58 -5.18
CA LYS A 31 3.97 6.43 -5.11
C LYS A 31 4.53 6.64 -6.51
N ASN A 32 4.78 7.90 -6.84
CA ASN A 32 5.64 8.27 -7.97
C ASN A 32 6.89 9.01 -7.45
N GLY A 33 7.74 9.50 -8.35
CA GLY A 33 8.96 10.23 -7.98
C GLY A 33 8.75 11.52 -7.19
N TYR A 34 7.51 12.01 -7.05
CA TYR A 34 7.18 13.31 -6.47
C TYR A 34 6.24 13.23 -5.27
N GLN A 35 5.35 12.25 -5.21
CA GLN A 35 4.30 12.17 -4.20
C GLN A 35 3.91 10.73 -3.86
N ILE A 36 3.31 10.58 -2.68
CA ILE A 36 2.64 9.37 -2.20
C ILE A 36 1.19 9.76 -1.91
N ILE A 37 0.25 9.03 -2.51
CA ILE A 37 -1.19 9.28 -2.34
C ILE A 37 -1.91 7.96 -2.01
N PRO A 38 -2.92 7.95 -1.14
CA PRO A 38 -3.73 6.76 -0.90
C PRO A 38 -4.52 6.42 -2.18
N LEU A 39 -4.55 5.14 -2.53
CA LEU A 39 -5.52 4.66 -3.51
C LEU A 39 -6.90 4.64 -2.84
N LEU A 40 -7.93 5.04 -3.59
CA LEU A 40 -9.30 5.12 -3.09
C LEU A 40 -10.20 4.18 -3.91
N GLU A 41 -11.17 3.58 -3.23
CA GLU A 41 -12.30 2.93 -3.88
C GLU A 41 -13.30 3.98 -4.40
N ALA A 42 -14.26 3.56 -5.23
CA ALA A 42 -15.26 4.47 -5.82
C ALA A 42 -16.12 5.22 -4.79
N ASN A 43 -16.20 4.71 -3.55
CA ASN A 43 -16.91 5.34 -2.44
C ASN A 43 -16.05 6.35 -1.66
N GLY A 44 -14.84 6.64 -2.12
CA GLY A 44 -13.91 7.57 -1.48
C GLY A 44 -13.17 7.02 -0.25
N LYS A 45 -13.38 5.76 0.13
CA LYS A 45 -12.62 5.12 1.21
C LYS A 45 -11.26 4.62 0.71
N PRO A 46 -10.26 4.51 1.59
CA PRO A 46 -8.98 3.91 1.23
C PRO A 46 -9.16 2.50 0.65
N LYS A 47 -8.42 2.24 -0.43
CA LYS A 47 -8.29 0.92 -1.02
C LYS A 47 -7.49 0.03 -0.09
N LEU A 48 -8.04 -1.15 0.18
CA LEU A 48 -7.37 -2.19 0.97
C LEU A 48 -6.84 -3.29 0.07
N ASN A 49 -5.64 -3.78 0.38
CA ASN A 49 -5.02 -4.88 -0.32
C ASN A 49 -5.79 -6.20 -0.06
N LYS A 50 -6.07 -6.95 -1.13
CA LYS A 50 -6.88 -8.17 -1.05
C LYS A 50 -6.16 -9.31 -0.34
N ASP A 51 -4.85 -9.45 -0.55
CA ASP A 51 -4.06 -10.50 0.08
C ASP A 51 -3.90 -10.23 1.58
N TRP A 52 -3.72 -8.97 1.96
CA TRP A 52 -3.75 -8.56 3.35
C TRP A 52 -5.08 -8.92 4.01
N LEU A 53 -6.22 -8.60 3.38
CA LEU A 53 -7.56 -8.93 3.89
C LEU A 53 -7.73 -10.45 4.07
N ALA A 54 -7.28 -11.25 3.11
CA ALA A 54 -7.36 -12.71 3.18
C ALA A 54 -6.55 -13.29 4.34
N ASN A 55 -5.43 -12.65 4.71
CA ASN A 55 -4.57 -13.07 5.82
C ASN A 55 -5.08 -12.62 7.20
N GLN A 56 -6.13 -11.79 7.28
CA GLN A 56 -6.80 -11.43 8.55
C GLN A 56 -7.90 -12.40 8.96
N SER A 57 -8.20 -13.42 8.14
CA SER A 57 -9.32 -14.35 8.28
C SER A 57 -8.97 -15.58 9.12
#